data_AF-A0A352SNG7-F1
#
_entry.id   AF-A0A352SNG7-F1
#
_cell.length_a   1.000
_cell.length_b   1.000
_cell.length_c   1.000
_cell.angle_alpha   90.00
_cell.angle_beta   90.00
_cell.angle_gamma   90.00
#
_symmetry.space_group_name_H-M   'P 1'
#
loop_
_entity.id
_entity.type
_entity.pdbx_description
1 polymer ?
#
loop_
_entity_poly.entity_id
_entity_poly.type
_entity_poly.pdbx_seq_one_letter_code
_entity_poly.pdbx_strand_id
1 'polypeptide(L)'
;ERHIPHISVLDPVVNMLGNLLGQPMQSRPGGQRQLDTAYFERMAAVEFAVRHDDGLNMNELGNADILLVGVSRTSKTPTSMYLAHRGYKVANYALVPNVQFPAHYLDGIQMFVVGLTNDPKRLSVLRKTRQIALSDETNIAYSDIDQISDEVRDARRLFTSRGWPIIDVTRRSVEETAAAVIQLHTKWTEERG
;
A
#
# COMPACT_ATOMS: atom_id res chain seq x y z
N GLU A 1 -34.16 12.46 -30.67
CA GLU A 1 -33.64 11.90 -29.40
C GLU A 1 -34.11 10.46 -29.24
N ARG A 2 -33.23 9.53 -28.84
CA ARG A 2 -33.62 8.14 -28.58
C ARG A 2 -34.21 8.08 -27.16
N HIS A 3 -35.44 7.59 -27.01
CA HIS A 3 -36.17 7.45 -25.74
C HIS A 3 -35.55 6.35 -24.87
N ILE A 4 -34.29 6.52 -24.47
CA ILE A 4 -33.56 5.58 -23.62
C ILE A 4 -33.69 6.10 -22.17
N PRO A 5 -34.32 5.33 -21.27
CA PRO A 5 -34.37 5.71 -19.87
C PRO A 5 -32.95 5.77 -19.29
N HIS A 6 -32.63 6.87 -18.61
CA HIS A 6 -31.36 7.10 -17.94
C HIS A 6 -31.59 7.82 -16.61
N ILE A 7 -30.67 7.65 -15.68
CA ILE A 7 -30.65 8.33 -14.39
C ILE A 7 -29.24 8.81 -14.09
N SER A 8 -29.08 10.07 -13.69
CA SER A 8 -27.78 10.57 -13.22
C SER A 8 -27.55 10.13 -11.78
N VAL A 9 -26.42 9.46 -11.54
CA VAL A 9 -26.01 9.02 -10.19
C VAL A 9 -25.51 10.19 -9.36
N LEU A 10 -24.94 11.22 -9.98
CA LEU A 10 -24.24 12.30 -9.28
C LEU A 10 -25.06 13.59 -9.19
N ASP A 11 -25.99 13.88 -10.12
CA ASP A 11 -26.75 15.13 -10.11
C ASP A 11 -27.50 15.38 -8.80
N PRO A 12 -28.14 14.38 -8.15
CA PRO A 12 -28.79 14.60 -6.85
C PRO A 12 -27.81 15.07 -5.77
N VAL A 13 -26.60 14.51 -5.74
CA VAL A 13 -25.56 14.84 -4.75
C VAL A 13 -24.96 16.21 -5.04
N VAL A 14 -24.63 16.49 -6.30
CA VAL A 14 -24.04 17.78 -6.70
C VAL A 14 -25.02 18.93 -6.47
N ASN A 15 -26.31 18.74 -6.79
CA ASN A 15 -27.34 19.73 -6.53
C ASN A 15 -27.54 19.99 -5.03
N MET A 16 -27.51 18.92 -4.20
CA MET A 16 -27.57 19.07 -2.74
C MET A 16 -26.40 19.92 -2.23
N LEU A 17 -25.17 19.62 -2.67
CA LEU A 17 -23.98 20.39 -2.27
C LEU A 17 -24.05 21.85 -2.75
N GLY A 18 -24.51 22.10 -3.97
CA GLY A 18 -24.68 23.45 -4.50
C GLY A 18 -25.67 24.29 -3.68
N ASN A 19 -26.78 23.68 -3.27
CA ASN A 19 -27.76 24.33 -2.39
C ASN A 19 -27.20 24.62 -1.00
N LEU A 20 -26.46 23.67 -0.40
CA LEU A 20 -25.84 23.85 0.92
C LEU A 20 -24.76 24.93 0.92
N LEU A 21 -23.98 25.02 -0.15
CA LEU A 21 -22.86 25.97 -0.28
C LEU A 21 -23.28 27.31 -0.88
N GLY A 22 -24.53 27.47 -1.31
CA GLY A 22 -25.02 28.67 -1.99
C GLY A 22 -24.35 28.94 -3.33
N GLN A 23 -23.82 27.89 -3.98
CA GLN A 23 -23.08 27.99 -5.24
C GLN A 23 -23.76 27.14 -6.31
N PRO A 24 -24.16 27.72 -7.46
CA PRO A 24 -24.73 26.92 -8.54
C PRO A 24 -23.65 26.02 -9.14
N MET A 25 -24.06 24.83 -9.60
CA MET A 25 -23.18 23.93 -10.34
C MET A 25 -22.62 24.65 -11.57
N GLN A 26 -21.29 24.78 -11.64
CA GLN A 26 -20.61 25.32 -12.81
C GLN A 26 -20.15 24.18 -13.73
N SER A 27 -20.88 23.94 -14.82
CA SER A 27 -20.40 23.09 -15.91
C SER A 27 -19.36 23.87 -16.71
N ARG A 28 -18.07 23.76 -16.34
CA ARG A 28 -16.95 24.26 -17.15
C ARG A 28 -16.31 23.11 -17.92
N PRO A 29 -16.60 22.95 -19.23
CA PRO A 29 -15.84 22.07 -20.08
C PRO A 29 -14.35 22.46 -20.03
N GLY A 30 -13.46 21.52 -19.70
CA GLY A 30 -12.01 21.79 -19.66
C GLY A 30 -11.48 22.43 -18.37
N GLY A 31 -12.24 22.45 -17.27
CA GLY A 31 -11.77 22.90 -15.95
C GLY A 31 -10.62 22.06 -15.35
N GLN A 32 -10.23 20.97 -16.01
CA GLN A 32 -9.18 20.03 -15.63
C GLN A 32 -7.76 20.64 -15.61
N ARG A 33 -7.59 21.88 -16.11
CA ARG A 33 -6.29 22.55 -16.29
C ARG A 33 -5.76 23.35 -15.10
N GLN A 34 -6.46 23.37 -13.97
CA GLN A 34 -5.86 23.82 -12.71
C GLN A 34 -5.29 22.61 -11.97
N LEU A 35 -4.12 22.13 -12.43
CA LEU A 35 -3.34 21.15 -11.69
C LEU A 35 -2.83 21.84 -10.41
N ASP A 36 -3.49 21.55 -9.30
CA ASP A 36 -3.17 22.06 -7.98
C ASP A 36 -1.87 21.43 -7.44
N THR A 37 -1.18 22.09 -6.52
CA THR A 37 0.02 21.58 -5.83
C THR A 37 -0.19 20.17 -5.29
N ALA A 38 -1.38 19.90 -4.75
CA ALA A 38 -1.79 18.57 -4.26
C ALA A 38 -1.82 17.48 -5.35
N TYR A 39 -2.00 17.83 -6.63
CA TYR A 39 -1.85 16.88 -7.73
C TYR A 39 -0.38 16.51 -7.95
N PHE A 40 0.51 17.51 -7.99
CA PHE A 40 1.94 17.27 -8.17
C PHE A 40 2.57 16.47 -7.03
N GLU A 41 2.17 16.75 -5.78
CA GLU A 41 2.60 15.98 -4.61
C GLU A 41 2.18 14.50 -4.71
N ARG A 42 0.94 14.24 -5.15
CA ARG A 42 0.47 12.87 -5.40
C ARG A 42 1.23 12.19 -6.54
N MET A 43 1.55 12.92 -7.62
CA MET A 43 2.36 12.36 -8.71
C MET A 43 3.77 11.99 -8.22
N ALA A 44 4.40 12.85 -7.41
CA ALA A 44 5.71 12.55 -6.81
C ALA A 44 5.65 11.34 -5.88
N ALA A 45 4.59 11.20 -5.08
CA ALA A 45 4.38 10.02 -4.23
C ALA A 45 4.24 8.73 -5.04
N VAL A 46 3.48 8.76 -6.14
CA VAL A 46 3.32 7.61 -7.05
C VAL A 46 4.64 7.26 -7.73
N GLU A 47 5.38 8.24 -8.25
CA GLU A 47 6.70 8.01 -8.85
C GLU A 47 7.67 7.39 -7.84
N PHE A 48 7.66 7.90 -6.60
CA PHE A 48 8.47 7.35 -5.51
C PHE A 48 8.12 5.88 -5.25
N ALA A 49 6.83 5.56 -5.12
CA ALA A 49 6.39 4.19 -4.84
C ALA A 49 6.75 3.21 -5.96
N VAL A 50 6.60 3.62 -7.23
CA VAL A 50 7.02 2.81 -8.39
C VAL A 50 8.52 2.53 -8.35
N ARG A 51 9.35 3.53 -8.04
CA ARG A 51 10.82 3.37 -7.94
C ARG A 51 11.28 2.49 -6.77
N HIS A 52 10.42 2.23 -5.78
CA HIS A 52 10.74 1.52 -4.54
C HIS A 52 9.92 0.24 -4.33
N ASP A 53 9.23 -0.26 -5.36
CA ASP A 53 8.36 -1.43 -5.25
C ASP A 53 9.12 -2.77 -5.13
N ASP A 54 10.37 -2.83 -5.60
CA ASP A 54 11.18 -4.06 -5.63
C ASP A 54 12.24 -4.13 -4.52
N GLY A 55 12.20 -3.23 -3.52
CA GLY A 55 13.13 -3.25 -2.38
C GLY A 55 14.61 -3.00 -2.69
N LEU A 56 14.95 -2.60 -3.93
CA LEU A 56 16.32 -2.42 -4.40
C LEU A 56 16.96 -1.09 -3.98
N ASN A 57 16.16 -0.10 -3.56
CA ASN A 57 16.63 1.27 -3.30
C ASN A 57 16.54 1.66 -1.81
N MET A 58 17.13 0.86 -0.92
CA MET A 58 17.16 1.15 0.52
C MET A 58 17.88 2.46 0.88
N ASN A 59 18.79 2.94 0.01
CA ASN A 59 19.54 4.18 0.22
C ASN A 59 18.66 5.45 0.21
N GLU A 60 17.49 5.40 -0.41
CA GLU A 60 16.59 6.54 -0.54
C GLU A 60 15.45 6.53 0.50
N LEU A 61 15.50 5.61 1.48
CA LEU A 61 14.46 5.49 2.51
C LEU A 61 14.25 6.78 3.30
N GLY A 62 15.27 7.63 3.46
CA GLY A 62 15.12 8.93 4.14
C GLY A 62 14.06 9.87 3.55
N ASN A 63 13.62 9.62 2.31
CA ASN A 63 12.59 10.40 1.64
C ASN A 63 11.19 9.74 1.67
N ALA A 64 11.05 8.55 2.25
CA ALA A 64 9.76 7.87 2.37
C ALA A 64 8.99 8.34 3.59
N ASP A 65 7.66 8.39 3.47
CA ASP A 65 6.77 8.61 4.61
C ASP A 65 6.48 7.27 5.32
N ILE A 66 6.42 6.18 4.55
CA ILE A 66 5.99 4.85 5.03
C ILE A 66 6.88 3.77 4.42
N LEU A 67 7.36 2.85 5.24
CA LEU A 67 7.99 1.60 4.81
C LEU A 67 7.08 0.41 5.10
N LEU A 68 6.60 -0.26 4.05
CA LEU A 68 5.88 -1.53 4.16
C LEU A 68 6.85 -2.70 4.15
N VAL A 69 6.85 -3.54 5.20
CA VAL A 69 7.70 -4.73 5.27
C VAL A 69 6.86 -5.99 5.35
N GLY A 70 7.18 -7.04 4.60
CA GLY A 70 6.41 -8.29 4.69
C GLY A 70 6.90 -9.38 3.75
N VAL A 71 6.47 -10.61 4.01
CA VAL A 71 6.78 -11.78 3.17
C VAL A 71 6.18 -11.65 1.76
N SER A 72 6.66 -12.42 0.79
CA SER A 72 6.07 -12.40 -0.56
C SER A 72 4.57 -12.70 -0.53
N ARG A 73 3.79 -11.99 -1.36
CA ARG A 73 2.32 -12.08 -1.48
C ARG A 73 1.47 -11.52 -0.32
N THR A 74 2.01 -10.58 0.46
CA THR A 74 1.25 -9.79 1.45
C THR A 74 0.67 -8.47 0.91
N SER A 75 0.38 -8.40 -0.40
CA SER A 75 -0.23 -7.22 -1.06
C SER A 75 0.54 -5.89 -0.94
N LYS A 76 1.84 -5.92 -0.59
CA LYS A 76 2.70 -4.72 -0.50
C LYS A 76 2.59 -3.78 -1.70
N THR A 77 2.82 -4.30 -2.92
CA THR A 77 2.79 -3.52 -4.17
C THR A 77 1.44 -2.83 -4.45
N PRO A 78 0.28 -3.54 -4.41
CA PRO A 78 -1.01 -2.86 -4.51
C PRO A 78 -1.23 -1.83 -3.40
N THR A 79 -0.83 -2.13 -2.16
CA THR A 79 -1.03 -1.24 -1.02
C THR A 79 -0.14 0.00 -1.09
N SER A 80 1.13 -0.12 -1.48
CA SER A 80 2.04 1.02 -1.66
C SER A 80 1.52 1.98 -2.73
N MET A 81 1.06 1.44 -3.87
CA MET A 81 0.48 2.25 -4.93
C MET A 81 -0.81 2.94 -4.50
N TYR A 82 -1.67 2.26 -3.74
CA TYR A 82 -2.89 2.88 -3.22
C TYR A 82 -2.57 4.03 -2.24
N LEU A 83 -1.62 3.82 -1.32
CA LEU A 83 -1.15 4.85 -0.40
C LEU A 83 -0.51 6.02 -1.15
N ALA A 84 0.24 5.75 -2.21
CA ALA A 84 0.82 6.79 -3.06
C ALA A 84 -0.23 7.64 -3.78
N HIS A 85 -1.32 7.03 -4.26
CA HIS A 85 -2.48 7.78 -4.76
C HIS A 85 -3.17 8.64 -3.69
N ARG A 86 -2.98 8.32 -2.42
CA ARG A 86 -3.40 9.15 -1.27
C ARG A 86 -2.37 10.20 -0.86
N GLY A 87 -1.21 10.25 -1.53
CA GLY A 87 -0.18 11.27 -1.32
C GLY A 87 1.02 10.83 -0.48
N TYR A 88 1.12 9.56 -0.09
CA TYR A 88 2.23 9.06 0.73
C TYR A 88 3.37 8.50 -0.13
N LYS A 89 4.60 8.94 0.09
CA LYS A 89 5.80 8.31 -0.47
C LYS A 89 6.03 6.98 0.24
N VAL A 90 5.70 5.88 -0.43
CA VAL A 90 5.77 4.55 0.19
C VAL A 90 6.91 3.74 -0.43
N ALA A 91 7.84 3.29 0.40
CA ALA A 91 8.79 2.24 0.04
C ALA A 91 8.25 0.89 0.51
N ASN A 92 8.60 -0.19 -0.18
CA ASN A 92 8.30 -1.53 0.33
C ASN A 92 9.55 -2.43 0.33
N TYR A 93 9.57 -3.37 1.28
CA TYR A 93 10.62 -4.37 1.41
C TYR A 93 10.00 -5.76 1.50
N ALA A 94 10.37 -6.62 0.57
CA ALA A 94 10.06 -8.03 0.63
C ALA A 94 11.08 -8.75 1.52
N LEU A 95 10.59 -9.39 2.59
CA LEU A 95 11.44 -10.25 3.41
C LEU A 95 11.83 -11.49 2.60
N VAL A 96 13.12 -11.80 2.63
CA VAL A 96 13.71 -12.99 2.00
C VAL A 96 13.99 -14.04 3.06
N PRO A 97 13.62 -15.31 2.85
CA PRO A 97 13.88 -16.38 3.82
C PRO A 97 15.38 -16.48 4.15
N ASN A 98 15.69 -16.69 5.43
CA ASN A 98 17.07 -16.83 5.94
C ASN A 98 18.00 -15.62 5.73
N VAL A 99 17.46 -14.49 5.28
CA VAL A 99 18.21 -13.24 5.13
C VAL A 99 17.78 -12.27 6.23
N GLN A 100 18.75 -11.73 6.96
CA GLN A 100 18.46 -10.73 7.98
C GLN A 100 18.00 -9.42 7.33
N PHE A 101 16.98 -8.79 7.94
CA PHE A 101 16.55 -7.47 7.53
C PHE A 101 17.70 -6.46 7.67
N PRO A 102 18.03 -5.66 6.63
CA PRO A 102 19.18 -4.76 6.63
C PRO A 102 18.87 -3.49 7.44
N ALA A 103 18.80 -3.65 8.76
CA ALA A 103 18.36 -2.63 9.69
C ALA A 103 19.16 -1.33 9.67
N HIS A 104 20.44 -1.41 9.27
CA HIS A 104 21.34 -0.27 9.21
C HIS A 104 20.84 0.85 8.28
N TYR A 105 19.99 0.55 7.30
CA TYR A 105 19.38 1.58 6.45
C TYR A 105 18.33 2.44 7.18
N LEU A 106 17.88 2.02 8.36
CA LEU A 106 16.95 2.79 9.19
C LEU A 106 17.66 3.59 10.29
N ASP A 107 18.97 3.39 10.46
CA ASP A 107 19.72 4.04 11.54
C ASP A 107 19.78 5.55 11.28
N GLY A 108 19.37 6.34 12.29
CA GLY A 108 19.34 7.80 12.19
C GLY A 108 18.20 8.38 11.33
N ILE A 109 17.32 7.55 10.78
CA ILE A 109 16.15 7.99 10.00
C ILE A 109 14.88 7.80 10.82
N GLN A 110 14.09 8.86 10.95
CA GLN A 110 12.78 8.79 11.59
C GLN A 110 11.74 8.25 10.60
N MET A 111 11.68 6.92 10.48
CA MET A 111 10.82 6.22 9.53
C MET A 111 9.61 5.57 10.21
N PHE A 112 8.42 5.73 9.63
CA PHE A 112 7.26 4.90 10.01
C PHE A 112 7.30 3.57 9.26
N VAL A 113 7.52 2.48 10.01
CA VAL A 113 7.59 1.13 9.45
C VAL A 113 6.38 0.32 9.89
N VAL A 114 5.73 -0.36 8.95
CA VAL A 114 4.59 -1.24 9.24
C VAL A 114 4.79 -2.63 8.61
N GLY A 115 4.58 -3.66 9.43
CA GLY A 115 4.67 -5.05 9.02
C GLY A 115 3.35 -5.55 8.43
N LEU A 116 3.37 -6.12 7.23
CA LEU A 116 2.23 -6.81 6.62
C LEU A 116 2.41 -8.33 6.75
N THR A 117 1.45 -9.00 7.39
CA THR A 117 1.40 -10.46 7.53
C THR A 117 0.16 -11.02 6.84
N ASN A 118 0.19 -12.29 6.46
CA ASN A 118 -0.95 -13.01 5.89
C ASN A 118 -0.95 -14.44 6.46
N ASP A 119 -2.08 -15.12 6.37
CA ASP A 119 -2.23 -16.53 6.71
C ASP A 119 -1.37 -17.41 5.79
N PRO A 120 -0.55 -18.32 6.35
CA PRO A 120 0.29 -19.22 5.56
C PRO A 120 -0.47 -20.04 4.51
N LYS A 121 -1.69 -20.51 4.82
CA LYS A 121 -2.47 -21.32 3.87
C LYS A 121 -2.91 -20.47 2.69
N ARG A 122 -3.34 -19.23 2.92
CA ARG A 122 -3.65 -18.27 1.85
C ARG A 122 -2.42 -17.92 1.02
N LEU A 123 -1.27 -17.70 1.65
CA LEU A 123 -0.02 -17.45 0.94
C LEU A 123 0.37 -18.63 0.04
N SER A 124 0.26 -19.88 0.52
CA SER A 124 0.55 -21.08 -0.29
C SER A 124 -0.32 -21.12 -1.56
N VAL A 125 -1.63 -20.86 -1.43
CA VAL A 125 -2.54 -20.78 -2.59
C VAL A 125 -2.12 -19.67 -3.56
N LEU A 126 -1.86 -18.46 -3.06
CA LEU A 126 -1.47 -17.31 -3.90
C LEU A 126 -0.11 -17.52 -4.59
N ARG A 127 0.85 -18.17 -3.92
CA ARG A 127 2.16 -18.48 -4.48
C ARG A 127 2.06 -19.58 -5.53
N LYS A 128 1.26 -20.62 -5.29
CA LYS A 128 0.97 -21.66 -6.28
C LYS A 128 0.31 -21.09 -7.55
N THR A 129 -0.68 -20.20 -7.41
CA THR A 129 -1.29 -19.52 -8.56
C THR A 129 -0.27 -18.68 -9.34
N ARG A 130 0.64 -17.96 -8.66
CA ARG A 130 1.73 -17.23 -9.33
C ARG A 130 2.61 -18.15 -10.14
N GLN A 131 2.99 -19.27 -9.53
CA GLN A 131 3.93 -20.23 -10.09
C GLN A 131 3.41 -20.84 -11.40
N ILE A 132 2.12 -21.23 -11.40
CA ILE A 132 1.42 -21.72 -12.58
C ILE A 132 1.40 -20.64 -13.68
N ALA A 133 1.08 -19.39 -13.32
CA ALA A 133 1.01 -18.29 -14.29
C ALA A 133 2.37 -17.94 -14.94
N LEU A 134 3.48 -18.26 -14.27
CA LEU A 134 4.84 -18.00 -14.76
C LEU A 134 5.48 -19.22 -15.45
N SER A 135 4.78 -20.35 -15.55
CA SER A 135 5.32 -21.63 -16.04
C SER A 135 6.62 -22.06 -15.34
N ASP A 136 6.81 -21.65 -14.08
CA ASP A 136 8.01 -21.95 -13.29
C ASP A 136 7.74 -23.12 -12.34
N GLU A 137 7.76 -24.33 -12.86
CA GLU A 137 7.53 -25.55 -12.05
C GLU A 137 8.72 -25.94 -11.15
N THR A 138 9.83 -25.18 -11.20
CA THR A 138 11.09 -25.59 -10.57
C THR A 138 11.20 -25.23 -9.08
N ASN A 139 10.44 -24.22 -8.62
CA ASN A 139 10.55 -23.71 -7.26
C ASN A 139 9.51 -24.33 -6.30
N ILE A 140 9.63 -25.63 -6.02
CA ILE A 140 8.69 -26.38 -5.15
C ILE A 140 8.65 -25.78 -3.73
N ALA A 141 9.81 -25.33 -3.22
CA ALA A 141 9.96 -24.72 -1.90
C ALA A 141 9.13 -23.43 -1.71
N TYR A 142 8.91 -22.67 -2.78
CA TYR A 142 8.20 -21.38 -2.73
C TYR A 142 6.72 -21.50 -2.34
N SER A 143 6.09 -22.66 -2.56
CA SER A 143 4.67 -22.92 -2.23
C SER A 143 4.47 -23.87 -1.04
N ASP A 144 5.55 -24.38 -0.46
CA ASP A 144 5.54 -25.28 0.70
C ASP A 144 4.98 -24.57 1.94
N ILE A 145 3.95 -25.16 2.54
CA ILE A 145 3.23 -24.58 3.67
C ILE A 145 4.09 -24.47 4.93
N ASP A 146 5.01 -25.41 5.16
CA ASP A 146 5.85 -25.43 6.35
C ASP A 146 6.89 -24.30 6.26
N GLN A 147 7.52 -24.14 5.09
CA GLN A 147 8.44 -23.03 4.84
C GLN A 147 7.74 -21.66 4.92
N ILE A 148 6.55 -21.54 4.31
CA ILE A 148 5.77 -20.29 4.40
C ILE A 148 5.37 -19.99 5.85
N SER A 149 5.04 -21.01 6.63
CA SER A 149 4.69 -20.84 8.05
C SER A 149 5.89 -20.33 8.86
N ASP A 150 7.08 -20.85 8.58
CA ASP A 150 8.33 -20.39 9.18
C ASP A 150 8.65 -18.94 8.76
N GLU A 151 8.52 -18.59 7.48
CA GLU A 151 8.70 -17.22 6.99
C GLU A 151 7.77 -16.21 7.70
N VAL A 152 6.48 -16.55 7.81
CA VAL A 152 5.48 -15.69 8.47
C VAL A 152 5.80 -15.54 9.96
N ARG A 153 6.23 -16.62 10.62
CA ARG A 153 6.63 -16.59 12.03
C ARG A 153 7.84 -15.68 12.24
N ASP A 154 8.85 -15.79 11.39
CA ASP A 154 10.07 -15.00 11.51
C ASP A 154 9.84 -13.52 11.18
N ALA A 155 8.96 -13.22 10.20
CA ALA A 155 8.50 -11.86 9.93
C ALA A 155 7.81 -11.24 11.16
N ARG A 156 6.88 -11.96 11.80
CA ARG A 156 6.19 -11.49 13.01
C ARG A 156 7.16 -11.25 14.18
N ARG A 157 8.15 -12.13 14.35
CA ARG A 157 9.22 -11.95 15.35
C ARG A 157 10.03 -10.68 15.09
N LEU A 158 10.43 -10.45 13.83
CA LEU A 158 11.13 -9.22 13.43
C LEU A 158 10.30 -7.99 13.80
N PHE A 159 9.04 -7.93 13.37
CA PHE A 159 8.18 -6.78 13.63
C PHE A 159 8.00 -6.51 15.12
N THR A 160 7.76 -7.56 15.90
CA THR A 160 7.59 -7.47 17.36
C THR A 160 8.87 -6.99 18.04
N SER A 161 10.03 -7.53 17.66
CA SER A 161 11.33 -7.12 18.23
C SER A 161 11.68 -5.65 17.95
N ARG A 162 11.12 -5.08 16.89
CA ARG A 162 11.32 -3.68 16.50
C ARG A 162 10.20 -2.74 16.96
N GLY A 163 9.15 -3.29 17.58
CA GLY A 163 7.96 -2.52 17.96
C GLY A 163 7.18 -1.97 16.76
N TRP A 164 7.33 -2.57 15.57
CA TRP A 164 6.59 -2.13 14.39
C TRP A 164 5.14 -2.62 14.46
N PRO A 165 4.15 -1.77 14.16
CA PRO A 165 2.76 -2.21 14.05
C PRO A 165 2.63 -3.29 12.98
N ILE A 166 1.75 -4.26 13.23
CA ILE A 166 1.53 -5.41 12.35
C ILE A 166 0.08 -5.37 11.86
N ILE A 167 -0.10 -5.45 10.54
CA ILE A 167 -1.41 -5.56 9.90
C ILE A 167 -1.53 -6.94 9.25
N ASP A 168 -2.57 -7.67 9.66
CA ASP A 168 -2.97 -8.92 9.00
C ASP A 168 -3.87 -8.63 7.80
N VAL A 169 -3.37 -8.95 6.59
CA VAL A 169 -4.04 -8.67 5.32
C VAL A 169 -4.88 -9.85 4.79
N THR A 170 -4.97 -10.96 5.52
CA THR A 170 -5.55 -12.23 5.02
C THR A 170 -6.93 -12.12 4.38
N ARG A 171 -7.78 -11.25 4.93
CA ARG A 171 -9.16 -11.02 4.45
C ARG A 171 -9.46 -9.53 4.26
N ARG A 172 -8.41 -8.71 4.10
CA ARG A 172 -8.57 -7.28 3.90
C ARG A 172 -8.42 -6.93 2.43
N SER A 173 -9.20 -5.97 1.97
CA SER A 173 -8.95 -5.33 0.69
C SER A 173 -7.69 -4.45 0.74
N VAL A 174 -7.25 -3.99 -0.43
CA VAL A 174 -6.14 -3.03 -0.53
C VAL A 174 -6.50 -1.72 0.16
N GLU A 175 -7.74 -1.25 -0.03
CA GLU A 175 -8.31 -0.05 0.58
C GLU A 175 -8.35 -0.15 2.10
N GLU A 176 -8.84 -1.28 2.65
CA GLU A 176 -8.91 -1.50 4.10
C GLU A 176 -7.52 -1.59 4.73
N THR A 177 -6.56 -2.21 4.02
CA THR A 177 -5.17 -2.28 4.46
C THR A 177 -4.55 -0.88 4.47
N ALA A 178 -4.72 -0.11 3.39
CA ALA A 178 -4.20 1.24 3.29
C ALA A 178 -4.83 2.18 4.34
N ALA A 179 -6.14 2.07 4.59
CA ALA A 179 -6.81 2.84 5.64
C ALA A 179 -6.23 2.56 7.03
N ALA A 180 -5.95 1.28 7.34
CA ALA A 180 -5.31 0.91 8.60
C ALA A 180 -3.87 1.43 8.71
N VAL A 181 -3.10 1.39 7.61
CA VAL A 181 -1.76 2.00 7.55
C VAL A 181 -1.81 3.50 7.81
N ILE A 182 -2.72 4.22 7.14
CA ILE A 182 -2.90 5.68 7.31
C ILE A 182 -3.24 6.00 8.76
N GLN A 183 -4.18 5.27 9.37
CA GLN A 183 -4.58 5.49 10.76
C GLN A 183 -3.39 5.34 11.72
N LEU A 184 -2.56 4.31 11.53
CA LEU A 184 -1.38 4.09 12.35
C LEU A 184 -0.30 5.15 12.11
N HIS A 185 -0.09 5.55 10.86
CA HIS A 185 0.84 6.61 10.49
C HIS A 185 0.44 7.95 11.12
N THR A 186 -0.84 8.35 11.01
CA THR A 186 -1.36 9.58 11.62
C THR A 186 -1.11 9.59 13.13
N LYS A 187 -1.45 8.50 13.83
CA LYS A 187 -1.20 8.37 15.27
C LYS A 187 0.30 8.46 15.60
N TRP A 188 1.15 7.80 14.81
CA TRP A 188 2.60 7.84 15.00
C TRP A 188 3.18 9.25 14.84
N THR A 189 2.65 10.04 13.89
CA THR A 189 3.04 11.43 13.68
C THR A 189 2.57 12.32 14.82
N GLU A 190 1.34 12.15 15.30
CA GLU A 190 0.77 12.89 16.44
C GLU A 190 1.53 12.65 17.75
N GLU A 191 2.02 11.43 18.00
CA GLU A 191 2.82 11.12 19.19
C GLU A 191 4.22 11.75 19.18
N ARG A 192 4.65 12.30 18.05
CA ARG A 192 6.02 12.80 17.80
C ARG A 192 6.10 14.28 17.47
N GLY A 193 4.98 14.90 17.09
CA GLY A 193 4.84 16.35 16.89
C GLY A 193 4.52 17.08 18.18
#